data_AF-A0A7R9FUE2-F1
#
_entry.id   AF-A0A7R9FUE2-F1
#
_cell.length_a   1.000
_cell.length_b   1.000
_cell.length_c   1.000
_cell.angle_alpha   90.00
_cell.angle_beta   90.00
_cell.angle_gamma   90.00
#
_symmetry.space_group_name_H-M   'P 1'
#
loop_
_entity.id
_entity.type
_entity.pdbx_description
1 polymer ?
#
loop_
_entity_poly.entity_id
_entity_poly.type
_entity_poly.pdbx_seq_one_letter_code
_entity_poly.pdbx_strand_id
1 'polypeptide(L)'
;SHKPNTAVAQAYYNRAAGIRKLTTETGAGQWGTSLSFAGSLFGIDVEVFQVRISYDQKPYRRAVMQTYGASCVASPSSLTESGRAILAQDPNHPGSLGIAISEAVELAAQRDDTKYALGSVLNHVLLHQTVIGLEAIKQMELAGDDPDIIIGCAGGGSNFAGIAFPFLGQQLR
;
A
#
# COMPACT_ATOMS: atom_id res chain seq x y z
N SER A 1 3.62 -11.25 -1.96
CA SER A 1 4.49 -10.06 -1.86
C SER A 1 4.51 -9.61 -0.40
N HIS A 2 5.40 -8.70 -0.02
CA HIS A 2 5.60 -8.25 1.36
C HIS A 2 4.61 -7.19 1.87
N LYS A 3 3.81 -6.60 0.97
CA LYS A 3 2.94 -5.46 1.30
C LYS A 3 1.88 -5.72 2.40
N PRO A 4 1.36 -6.94 2.61
CA PRO A 4 0.48 -7.22 3.75
C PRO A 4 1.08 -6.89 5.12
N ASN A 5 2.40 -7.01 5.30
CA ASN A 5 3.07 -6.73 6.57
C ASN A 5 2.77 -5.32 7.10
N THR A 6 2.75 -4.31 6.22
CA THR A 6 2.36 -2.94 6.60
C THR A 6 0.86 -2.69 6.47
N ALA A 7 0.17 -3.34 5.51
CA ALA A 7 -1.26 -3.13 5.30
C ALA A 7 -2.08 -3.56 6.54
N VAL A 8 -1.76 -4.73 7.10
CA VAL A 8 -2.43 -5.27 8.29
C VAL A 8 -2.21 -4.36 9.49
N ALA A 9 -0.97 -3.92 9.73
CA ALA A 9 -0.65 -3.00 10.82
C ALA A 9 -1.39 -1.66 10.66
N GLN A 10 -1.38 -1.06 9.47
CA GLN A 10 -2.09 0.18 9.20
C GLN A 10 -3.60 0.05 9.41
N ALA A 11 -4.22 -1.02 8.90
CA ALA A 11 -5.65 -1.26 9.08
C ALA A 11 -6.01 -1.48 10.56
N TYR A 12 -5.20 -2.26 11.30
CA TYR A 12 -5.37 -2.48 12.72
C TYR A 12 -5.35 -1.16 13.51
N TYR A 13 -4.31 -0.33 13.34
CA TYR A 13 -4.19 0.92 14.10
C TYR A 13 -5.29 1.92 13.75
N ASN A 14 -5.69 2.00 12.47
CA ASN A 14 -6.81 2.85 12.07
C ASN A 14 -8.13 2.35 12.69
N ARG A 15 -8.36 1.03 12.72
CA ARG A 15 -9.56 0.46 13.37
C ARG A 15 -9.60 0.81 14.84
N ALA A 16 -8.48 0.62 15.53
CA ALA A 16 -8.34 0.93 16.95
C ALA A 16 -8.56 2.43 17.23
N ALA A 17 -8.18 3.31 16.29
CA ALA A 17 -8.43 4.74 16.36
C ALA A 17 -9.87 5.16 15.97
N GLY A 18 -10.76 4.22 15.67
CA GLY A 18 -12.15 4.49 15.30
C GLY A 18 -12.37 4.89 13.84
N ILE A 19 -11.33 4.80 12.99
CA ILE A 19 -11.44 5.05 11.55
C ILE A 19 -12.24 3.94 10.88
N ARG A 20 -13.14 4.34 9.98
CA ARG A 20 -14.09 3.44 9.31
C ARG A 20 -13.69 3.16 7.86
N LYS A 21 -13.02 4.11 7.22
CA LYS A 21 -12.61 4.02 5.81
C LYS A 21 -11.14 4.32 5.61
N LEU A 22 -10.48 3.56 4.76
CA LEU A 22 -9.16 3.86 4.25
C LEU A 22 -9.22 4.16 2.75
N THR A 23 -8.56 5.23 2.33
CA THR A 23 -8.32 5.53 0.92
C THR A 23 -6.87 5.24 0.57
N THR A 24 -6.64 4.84 -0.68
CA THR A 24 -5.28 4.61 -1.15
C THR A 24 -5.17 4.69 -2.66
N GLU A 25 -3.96 4.84 -3.16
CA GLU A 25 -3.60 4.73 -4.56
C GLU A 25 -3.19 3.30 -4.93
N THR A 26 -3.28 2.94 -6.21
CA THR A 26 -2.51 1.79 -6.72
C THR A 26 -2.23 1.93 -8.21
N GLY A 27 -1.04 1.55 -8.65
CA GLY A 27 -0.75 1.39 -10.07
C GLY A 27 -1.20 0.02 -10.56
N ALA A 28 -0.26 -0.92 -10.56
CA ALA A 28 -0.51 -2.29 -11.02
C ALA A 28 -1.42 -3.13 -10.10
N GLY A 29 -1.73 -2.68 -8.88
CA GLY A 29 -2.71 -3.32 -8.00
C GLY A 29 -2.14 -3.95 -6.73
N GLN A 30 -0.83 -4.21 -6.61
CA GLN A 30 -0.27 -4.96 -5.47
C GLN A 30 -0.54 -4.30 -4.11
N TRP A 31 -0.45 -2.97 -4.03
CA TRP A 31 -0.71 -2.25 -2.78
C TRP A 31 -2.20 -2.24 -2.44
N GLY A 32 -3.04 -1.78 -3.38
CA GLY A 32 -4.50 -1.86 -3.25
C GLY A 32 -5.01 -3.24 -2.84
N THR A 33 -4.50 -4.34 -3.43
CA THR A 33 -4.85 -5.71 -3.01
C THR A 33 -4.49 -5.99 -1.56
N SER A 34 -3.31 -5.56 -1.10
CA SER A 34 -2.86 -5.82 0.28
C SER A 34 -3.69 -5.04 1.29
N LEU A 35 -4.02 -3.78 0.98
CA LEU A 35 -4.86 -2.96 1.84
C LEU A 35 -6.31 -3.44 1.84
N SER A 36 -6.85 -3.86 0.69
CA SER A 36 -8.20 -4.44 0.60
C SER A 36 -8.33 -5.69 1.46
N PHE A 37 -7.34 -6.59 1.38
CA PHE A 37 -7.25 -7.75 2.27
C PHE A 37 -7.25 -7.33 3.75
N ALA A 38 -6.38 -6.39 4.13
CA ALA A 38 -6.32 -5.92 5.50
C ALA A 38 -7.63 -5.26 5.97
N GLY A 39 -8.30 -4.48 5.11
CA GLY A 39 -9.61 -3.90 5.40
C GLY A 39 -10.66 -4.97 5.69
N SER A 40 -10.67 -6.05 4.91
CA SER A 40 -11.57 -7.18 5.11
C SER A 40 -11.39 -7.88 6.47
N LEU A 41 -10.16 -7.93 7.00
CA LEU A 41 -9.87 -8.55 8.30
C LEU A 41 -10.40 -7.71 9.48
N PHE A 42 -10.38 -6.38 9.35
CA PHE A 42 -10.72 -5.46 10.45
C PHE A 42 -12.07 -4.76 10.27
N GLY A 43 -12.83 -5.10 9.23
CA GLY A 43 -14.11 -4.47 8.91
C GLY A 43 -13.96 -2.96 8.66
N ILE A 44 -12.92 -2.58 7.93
CA ILE A 44 -12.68 -1.21 7.44
C ILE A 44 -12.98 -1.18 5.95
N ASP A 45 -13.75 -0.19 5.51
CA ASP A 45 -14.01 0.04 4.10
C ASP A 45 -12.74 0.53 3.40
N VAL A 46 -12.41 -0.02 2.24
CA VAL A 46 -11.23 0.39 1.47
C VAL A 46 -11.67 0.94 0.12
N GLU A 47 -11.24 2.16 -0.19
CA GLU A 47 -11.42 2.79 -1.49
C GLU A 47 -10.08 3.00 -2.18
N VAL A 48 -9.92 2.33 -3.32
CA VAL A 48 -8.69 2.28 -4.08
C VAL A 48 -8.84 3.11 -5.35
N PHE A 49 -8.05 4.18 -5.45
CA PHE A 49 -7.86 4.92 -6.70
C PHE A 49 -6.78 4.21 -7.51
N GLN A 50 -7.19 3.46 -8.52
CA GLN A 50 -6.28 2.73 -9.41
C GLN A 50 -6.00 3.54 -10.67
N VAL A 51 -4.73 3.70 -11.04
CA VAL A 51 -4.32 4.38 -12.28
C VAL A 51 -5.09 3.81 -13.48
N ARG A 52 -5.80 4.66 -14.24
CA ARG A 52 -6.77 4.25 -15.27
C ARG A 52 -6.21 3.23 -16.26
N ILE A 53 -5.05 3.49 -16.86
CA ILE A 53 -4.46 2.53 -17.82
C ILE A 53 -4.19 1.16 -17.18
N SER A 54 -3.80 1.14 -15.90
CA SER A 54 -3.60 -0.13 -15.17
C SER A 54 -4.92 -0.77 -14.75
N TYR A 55 -5.94 0.03 -14.43
CA TYR A 55 -7.29 -0.45 -14.14
C TYR A 55 -7.87 -1.22 -15.33
N ASP A 56 -7.67 -0.72 -16.54
CA ASP A 56 -8.16 -1.33 -17.78
C ASP A 56 -7.34 -2.55 -18.19
N GLN A 57 -6.00 -2.47 -18.13
CA GLN A 57 -5.11 -3.54 -18.56
C GLN A 57 -4.98 -4.69 -17.54
N LYS A 58 -5.26 -4.46 -16.25
CA LYS A 58 -5.04 -5.45 -15.17
C LYS A 58 -6.33 -5.75 -14.39
N PRO A 59 -7.40 -6.21 -15.07
CA PRO A 59 -8.71 -6.40 -14.45
C PRO A 59 -8.70 -7.46 -13.33
N TYR A 60 -7.81 -8.45 -13.39
CA TYR A 60 -7.70 -9.48 -12.36
C TYR A 60 -7.28 -8.92 -10.99
N ARG A 61 -6.43 -7.88 -10.96
CA ARG A 61 -6.03 -7.25 -9.70
C ARG A 61 -7.19 -6.48 -9.08
N ARG A 62 -7.97 -5.80 -9.91
CA ARG A 62 -9.24 -5.18 -9.51
C ARG A 62 -10.22 -6.20 -8.97
N ALA A 63 -10.40 -7.32 -9.65
CA ALA A 63 -11.30 -8.38 -9.21
C ALA A 63 -10.92 -8.90 -7.80
N VAL A 64 -9.63 -9.13 -7.52
CA VAL A 64 -9.19 -9.54 -6.18
C VAL A 64 -9.48 -8.47 -5.12
N MET A 65 -9.24 -7.19 -5.42
CA MET A 65 -9.56 -6.10 -4.49
C MET A 65 -11.07 -6.08 -4.16
N GLN A 66 -11.91 -6.23 -5.18
CA GLN A 66 -13.36 -6.27 -5.05
C GLN A 66 -13.85 -7.53 -4.30
N THR A 67 -13.19 -8.68 -4.46
CA THR A 67 -13.48 -9.89 -3.66
C THR A 67 -13.26 -9.65 -2.16
N TYR A 68 -12.28 -8.82 -1.79
CA TYR A 68 -12.07 -8.41 -0.40
C TYR A 68 -13.03 -7.28 0.06
N GLY A 69 -13.98 -6.86 -0.77
CA GLY A 69 -14.97 -5.84 -0.44
C GLY A 69 -14.53 -4.40 -0.71
N ALA A 70 -13.38 -4.18 -1.35
CA ALA A 70 -12.91 -2.82 -1.65
C ALA A 70 -13.62 -2.21 -2.87
N SER A 71 -13.87 -0.91 -2.81
CA SER A 71 -14.23 -0.09 -3.98
C SER A 71 -12.96 0.21 -4.78
N CYS A 72 -13.02 0.05 -6.10
CA CYS A 72 -11.91 0.31 -7.01
C CYS A 72 -12.35 1.31 -8.08
N VAL A 73 -11.73 2.48 -8.08
CA VAL A 73 -12.07 3.62 -8.93
C VAL A 73 -10.92 3.87 -9.90
N ALA A 74 -11.22 4.02 -11.19
CA ALA A 74 -10.21 4.43 -12.17
C ALA A 74 -9.86 5.91 -11.97
N SER A 75 -8.57 6.20 -11.75
CA SER A 75 -8.00 7.54 -11.57
C SER A 75 -7.36 8.04 -12.86
N PRO A 76 -7.68 9.25 -13.36
CA PRO A 76 -8.46 10.31 -12.71
C PRO A 76 -9.96 9.98 -12.69
N SER A 77 -10.67 10.30 -11.61
CA SER A 77 -12.10 9.99 -11.44
C SER A 77 -13.00 11.23 -11.43
N SER A 78 -14.32 11.02 -11.52
CA SER A 78 -15.30 12.09 -11.32
C SER A 78 -15.67 12.31 -9.84
N LEU A 79 -15.09 11.55 -8.90
CA LEU A 79 -15.46 11.59 -7.49
C LEU A 79 -14.84 12.78 -6.74
N THR A 80 -13.69 13.26 -7.19
CA THR A 80 -12.92 14.34 -6.53
C THR A 80 -12.81 15.57 -7.43
N GLU A 81 -12.54 16.74 -6.84
CA GLU A 81 -12.26 17.96 -7.60
C GLU A 81 -10.97 17.82 -8.41
N SER A 82 -9.93 17.23 -7.82
CA SER A 82 -8.66 16.96 -8.52
C SER A 82 -8.85 16.07 -9.75
N GLY A 83 -9.67 15.01 -9.65
CA GLY A 83 -9.99 14.14 -10.75
C GLY A 83 -10.85 14.85 -11.82
N ARG A 84 -11.90 15.57 -11.41
CA ARG A 84 -12.77 16.35 -12.31
C ARG A 84 -11.98 17.39 -13.12
N ALA A 85 -11.06 18.12 -12.48
CA ALA A 85 -10.24 19.14 -13.13
C ALA A 85 -9.34 18.56 -14.23
N ILE A 86 -8.83 17.33 -14.05
CA ILE A 86 -8.01 16.64 -15.06
C ILE A 86 -8.90 16.11 -16.19
N LEU A 87 -10.03 15.49 -15.87
CA LEU A 87 -10.97 14.96 -16.87
C LEU A 87 -11.60 16.06 -17.73
N ALA A 88 -11.74 17.29 -17.21
CA ALA A 88 -12.18 18.44 -17.99
C ALA A 88 -11.18 18.85 -19.09
N GLN A 89 -9.89 18.58 -18.88
CA GLN A 89 -8.83 18.86 -19.87
C GLN A 89 -8.69 17.70 -20.86
N ASP A 90 -8.72 16.46 -20.37
CA ASP A 90 -8.68 15.24 -21.17
C ASP A 90 -9.57 14.15 -20.54
N PRO A 91 -10.77 13.90 -21.10
CA PRO A 91 -11.67 12.86 -20.61
C PRO A 91 -11.10 11.43 -20.67
N ASN A 92 -10.10 11.20 -21.53
CA ASN A 92 -9.46 9.91 -21.74
C ASN A 92 -8.08 9.81 -21.07
N HIS A 93 -7.76 10.73 -20.17
CA HIS A 93 -6.44 10.82 -19.54
C HIS A 93 -6.05 9.47 -18.90
N PRO A 94 -4.87 8.88 -19.25
CA PRO A 94 -4.50 7.51 -18.85
C PRO A 94 -4.20 7.34 -17.35
N GLY A 95 -4.12 8.46 -16.64
CA GLY A 95 -3.82 8.54 -15.22
C GLY A 95 -2.34 8.41 -14.91
N SER A 96 -2.00 8.71 -13.67
CA SER A 96 -0.66 8.49 -13.13
C SER A 96 -0.78 8.16 -11.64
N LEU A 97 0.28 7.58 -11.07
CA LEU A 97 0.29 7.29 -9.63
C LEU A 97 0.12 8.57 -8.82
N GLY A 98 0.72 9.69 -9.24
CA GLY A 98 0.57 10.99 -8.58
C GLY A 98 -0.87 11.50 -8.55
N ILE A 99 -1.62 11.32 -9.65
CA ILE A 99 -3.04 11.72 -9.69
C ILE A 99 -3.86 10.85 -8.73
N ALA A 100 -3.64 9.53 -8.73
CA ALA A 100 -4.33 8.63 -7.83
C ALA A 100 -4.04 8.92 -6.35
N ILE A 101 -2.81 9.34 -6.02
CA ILE A 101 -2.45 9.82 -4.68
C ILE A 101 -3.25 11.07 -4.35
N SER A 102 -3.27 12.07 -5.24
CA SER A 102 -4.01 13.32 -5.02
C SER A 102 -5.48 13.07 -4.73
N GLU A 103 -6.15 12.20 -5.51
CA GLU A 103 -7.56 11.88 -5.28
C GLU A 103 -7.80 11.13 -3.96
N ALA A 104 -6.95 10.16 -3.65
CA ALA A 104 -7.07 9.39 -2.41
C ALA A 104 -6.87 10.27 -1.17
N VAL A 105 -5.89 11.19 -1.21
CA VAL A 105 -5.62 12.15 -0.14
C VAL A 105 -6.75 13.18 -0.04
N GLU A 106 -7.23 13.72 -1.16
CA GLU A 106 -8.34 14.68 -1.17
C GLU A 106 -9.58 14.10 -0.49
N LEU A 107 -9.95 12.87 -0.84
CA LEU A 107 -11.11 12.22 -0.23
C LEU A 107 -10.92 11.96 1.27
N ALA A 108 -9.72 11.54 1.69
CA ALA A 108 -9.43 11.34 3.12
C ALA A 108 -9.45 12.65 3.91
N ALA A 109 -9.00 13.76 3.31
CA ALA A 109 -8.95 15.06 3.97
C ALA A 109 -10.34 15.66 4.23
N GLN A 110 -11.35 15.24 3.47
CA GLN A 110 -12.73 15.75 3.59
C GLN A 110 -13.55 15.10 4.71
N ARG A 111 -13.01 14.08 5.41
CA ARG A 111 -13.77 13.28 6.36
C ARG A 111 -12.94 12.89 7.58
N ASP A 112 -13.51 13.07 8.77
CA ASP A 112 -12.83 12.68 10.02
C ASP A 112 -12.71 11.17 10.20
N ASP A 113 -13.66 10.40 9.66
CA ASP A 113 -13.75 8.94 9.76
C ASP A 113 -12.90 8.18 8.71
N THR A 114 -12.14 8.92 7.91
CA THR A 114 -11.39 8.38 6.76
C THR A 114 -9.92 8.77 6.85
N LYS A 115 -9.01 7.84 6.53
CA LYS A 115 -7.57 8.14 6.46
C LYS A 115 -6.95 7.59 5.18
N TYR A 116 -5.91 8.28 4.72
CA TYR A 116 -5.10 7.83 3.61
C TYR A 116 -4.02 6.86 4.09
N ALA A 117 -3.89 5.72 3.44
CA ALA A 117 -2.87 4.71 3.73
C ALA A 117 -1.85 4.62 2.59
N LEU A 118 -0.55 4.60 2.94
CA LEU A 118 0.55 4.57 1.97
C LEU A 118 1.38 3.29 2.13
N GLY A 119 1.76 2.68 1.01
CA GLY A 119 2.40 1.35 0.99
C GLY A 119 3.93 1.31 0.95
N SER A 120 4.64 2.45 0.99
CA SER A 120 6.10 2.47 0.85
C SER A 120 6.76 3.73 1.45
N VAL A 121 8.10 3.73 1.52
CA VAL A 121 9.00 4.86 1.85
C VAL A 121 8.93 5.39 3.28
N LEU A 122 7.76 5.49 3.90
CA LEU A 122 7.61 6.07 5.25
C LEU A 122 8.23 5.19 6.33
N ASN A 123 8.81 5.83 7.35
CA ASN A 123 9.50 5.13 8.45
C ASN A 123 8.66 4.02 9.09
N HIS A 124 7.37 4.26 9.35
CA HIS A 124 6.50 3.24 9.91
C HIS A 124 6.28 2.06 8.95
N VAL A 125 6.26 2.30 7.63
CA VAL A 125 6.17 1.22 6.64
C VAL A 125 7.44 0.39 6.69
N LEU A 126 8.61 1.01 6.73
CA LEU A 126 9.88 0.30 6.82
C LEU A 126 9.95 -0.51 8.12
N LEU A 127 9.51 0.07 9.25
CA LEU A 127 9.40 -0.60 10.53
C LEU A 127 8.51 -1.85 10.45
N HIS A 128 7.29 -1.74 9.92
CA HIS A 128 6.38 -2.89 9.78
C HIS A 128 6.98 -4.00 8.90
N GLN A 129 7.83 -3.65 7.94
CA GLN A 129 8.49 -4.61 7.06
C GLN A 129 9.67 -5.32 7.71
N THR A 130 10.18 -4.85 8.87
CA THR A 130 11.31 -5.48 9.57
C THR A 130 11.03 -6.90 10.03
N VAL A 131 9.76 -7.32 10.10
CA VAL A 131 9.38 -8.72 10.33
C VAL A 131 10.10 -9.66 9.36
N ILE A 132 10.34 -9.22 8.11
CA ILE A 132 11.09 -10.00 7.11
C ILE A 132 12.50 -10.31 7.61
N GLY A 133 13.28 -9.31 8.02
CA GLY A 133 14.64 -9.51 8.49
C GLY A 133 14.70 -10.16 9.87
N LEU A 134 13.75 -9.88 10.76
CA LEU A 134 13.67 -10.53 12.07
C LEU A 134 13.40 -12.04 11.95
N GLU A 135 12.55 -12.45 11.01
CA GLU A 135 12.33 -13.86 10.70
C GLU A 135 13.55 -14.47 10.01
N ALA A 136 14.15 -13.76 9.05
CA ALA A 136 15.32 -14.23 8.32
C ALA A 136 16.53 -14.50 9.24
N ILE A 137 16.81 -13.61 10.21
CA ILE A 137 17.88 -13.83 11.19
C ILE A 137 17.67 -15.15 11.93
N LYS A 138 16.47 -15.40 12.45
CA LYS A 138 16.15 -16.66 13.14
C LYS A 138 16.29 -17.87 12.22
N GLN A 139 15.93 -17.73 10.95
CA GLN A 139 16.07 -18.79 9.95
C GLN A 139 17.55 -19.10 9.65
N MET A 140 18.41 -18.10 9.60
CA MET A 140 19.86 -18.25 9.43
C MET A 140 20.51 -18.89 10.67
N GLU A 141 20.11 -18.46 11.87
CA GLU A 141 20.54 -19.09 13.14
C GLU A 141 20.19 -20.58 13.19
N LEU A 142 18.97 -20.95 12.76
CA LEU A 142 18.54 -22.35 12.68
C LEU A 142 19.35 -23.17 11.67
N ALA A 143 19.86 -22.53 10.62
CA ALA A 143 20.74 -23.14 9.65
C ALA A 143 22.22 -23.18 10.09
N GLY A 144 22.57 -22.49 11.19
CA GLY A 144 23.96 -22.32 11.62
C GLY A 144 24.78 -21.49 10.64
N ASP A 145 24.15 -20.52 9.98
CA ASP A 145 24.72 -19.74 8.88
C ASP A 145 24.53 -18.23 9.12
N ASP A 146 25.31 -17.38 8.44
CA ASP A 146 25.25 -15.91 8.52
C ASP A 146 25.56 -15.30 7.13
N PRO A 147 24.70 -14.43 6.58
CA PRO A 147 24.86 -13.98 5.21
C PRO A 147 25.94 -12.91 5.04
N ASP A 148 26.93 -13.17 4.18
CA ASP A 148 27.92 -12.15 3.77
C ASP A 148 27.31 -10.97 2.99
N ILE A 149 26.25 -11.26 2.21
CA ILE A 149 25.64 -10.28 1.30
C ILE A 149 24.11 -10.38 1.38
N ILE A 150 23.46 -9.23 1.59
CA ILE A 150 21.99 -9.09 1.54
C ILE A 150 21.60 -8.32 0.28
N ILE A 151 20.75 -8.91 -0.55
CA ILE A 151 20.30 -8.35 -1.84
C ILE A 151 18.78 -8.20 -1.82
N GLY A 152 18.26 -7.10 -2.38
CA GLY A 152 16.83 -6.95 -2.61
C GLY A 152 16.50 -5.86 -3.62
N CYS A 153 15.31 -5.93 -4.21
CA CYS A 153 14.86 -4.97 -5.20
C CYS A 153 14.43 -3.65 -4.54
N ALA A 154 14.67 -2.52 -5.21
CA ALA A 154 14.27 -1.20 -4.71
C ALA A 154 13.24 -0.56 -5.65
N GLY A 155 11.95 -0.81 -5.38
CA GLY A 155 10.86 0.04 -5.89
C GLY A 155 10.85 1.36 -5.11
N GLY A 156 10.07 1.42 -4.03
CA GLY A 156 10.19 2.46 -3.00
C GLY A 156 11.02 2.01 -1.77
N GLY A 157 11.83 0.95 -1.91
CA GLY A 157 12.78 0.50 -0.88
C GLY A 157 12.24 -0.31 0.31
N SER A 158 10.92 -0.35 0.57
CA SER A 158 10.39 -0.93 1.82
C SER A 158 10.66 -2.43 2.03
N ASN A 159 10.70 -3.24 0.97
CA ASN A 159 11.05 -4.66 1.07
C ASN A 159 12.53 -4.85 1.42
N PHE A 160 13.40 -4.08 0.75
CA PHE A 160 14.83 -4.14 0.96
C PHE A 160 15.21 -3.68 2.36
N ALA A 161 14.65 -2.55 2.81
CA ALA A 161 14.80 -2.12 4.19
C ALA A 161 14.26 -3.17 5.18
N GLY A 162 13.13 -3.80 4.88
CA GLY A 162 12.53 -4.84 5.73
C GLY A 162 13.44 -6.04 5.97
N ILE A 163 14.16 -6.50 4.94
CA ILE A 163 15.15 -7.57 5.09
C ILE A 163 16.46 -7.04 5.68
N ALA A 164 17.01 -5.93 5.16
CA ALA A 164 18.37 -5.51 5.46
C ALA A 164 18.54 -4.77 6.80
N PHE A 165 17.54 -4.00 7.25
CA PHE A 165 17.70 -3.15 8.44
C PHE A 165 17.88 -3.95 9.73
N PRO A 166 17.21 -5.10 9.96
CA PRO A 166 17.49 -5.94 11.13
C PRO A 166 18.95 -6.44 11.19
N PHE A 167 19.51 -6.92 10.08
CA PHE A 167 20.93 -7.34 10.03
C PHE A 167 21.87 -6.15 10.19
N LEU A 168 21.62 -5.04 9.51
CA LEU A 168 22.41 -3.81 9.67
C LEU A 168 22.38 -3.33 11.14
N GLY A 169 21.24 -3.46 11.80
CA GLY A 169 21.08 -3.13 13.22
C GLY A 169 21.93 -3.98 14.16
N GLN A 170 22.23 -5.25 13.82
CA GLN A 170 23.16 -6.09 14.60
C GLN A 170 24.62 -5.66 14.43
N GLN A 171 24.98 -5.11 13.27
CA GLN A 171 26.35 -4.66 12.97
C GLN A 171 26.65 -3.25 13.53
N LEU A 172 25.63 -2.42 13.70
CA LEU A 172 25.77 -1.03 14.18
C LEU A 172 25.62 -0.86 15.70
N ARG A 173 25.27 -1.92 16.43
CA ARG A 173 25.05 -1.91 17.89
C ARG A 173 26.18 -2.63 18.61
#